data_AF-U2AZV8-F1
#
_entry.id   AF-U2AZV8-F1
#
_cell.length_a   1.000
_cell.length_b   1.000
_cell.length_c   1.000
_cell.angle_alpha   90.00
_cell.angle_beta   90.00
_cell.angle_gamma   90.00
#
_symmetry.space_group_name_H-M   'P 1'
#
loop_
_entity.id
_entity.type
_entity.pdbx_description
1 polymer ?
#
loop_
_entity_poly.entity_id
_entity_poly.type
_entity_poly.pdbx_seq_one_letter_code
_entity_poly.pdbx_strand_id
1 'polypeptide(L)'
;MQATVHESKQSIMQRILTVFVFTLLIATVGLFIGQFVPVALMLPLSILEVAMIILAFWMRRRKAVGYAFVYTFAFVSGITLFPIVSHYASIAGAYVVLEAFGSTFVI
;
A
#
# COMPACT_ATOMS: atom_id res chain seq x y z
N MET A 1 6.98 -22.16 35.27
CA MET A 1 6.11 -20.96 35.28
C MET A 1 6.27 -20.23 33.96
N GLN A 2 5.34 -20.44 33.01
CA GLN A 2 5.32 -19.66 31.77
C GLN A 2 4.64 -18.32 32.08
N ALA A 3 5.42 -17.25 32.13
CA ALA A 3 4.87 -15.90 32.16
C ALA A 3 4.20 -15.66 30.80
N THR A 4 2.88 -15.78 30.76
CA THR A 4 2.07 -15.29 29.65
C THR A 4 2.23 -13.77 29.65
N VAL A 5 3.15 -13.27 28.82
CA VAL A 5 3.32 -11.84 28.57
C VAL A 5 1.99 -11.32 28.04
N HIS A 6 1.24 -10.62 28.89
CA HIS A 6 0.08 -9.85 28.46
C HIS A 6 0.61 -8.71 27.60
N GLU A 7 0.75 -8.95 26.30
CA GLU A 7 0.96 -7.89 25.30
C GLU A 7 -0.13 -6.84 25.50
N SER A 8 0.26 -5.64 25.94
CA SER A 8 -0.68 -4.56 26.14
C SER A 8 -1.27 -4.17 24.78
N LYS A 9 -2.56 -3.83 24.72
CA LYS A 9 -3.20 -3.36 23.48
C LYS A 9 -2.42 -2.23 22.82
N GLN A 10 -1.72 -1.42 23.62
CA GLN A 10 -0.86 -0.33 23.18
C GLN A 10 0.37 -0.82 22.39
N SER A 11 1.01 -1.92 22.82
CA SER A 11 2.13 -2.56 22.09
C SER A 11 1.69 -3.06 20.71
N ILE A 12 0.54 -3.74 20.64
CA ILE A 12 0.00 -4.25 19.38
C ILE A 12 -0.35 -3.11 18.42
N MET A 13 -0.99 -2.05 18.93
CA MET A 13 -1.35 -0.88 18.12
C MET A 13 -0.10 -0.20 17.56
N GLN A 14 0.93 0.02 18.39
CA GLN A 14 2.20 0.59 17.94
C GLN A 14 2.84 -0.25 16.84
N ARG A 15 2.84 -1.59 16.99
CA ARG A 15 3.40 -2.48 15.97
C ARG A 15 2.65 -2.40 14.64
N ILE A 16 1.32 -2.30 14.67
CA ILE A 16 0.50 -2.13 13.46
C ILE A 16 0.81 -0.79 12.80
N LEU A 17 0.88 0.30 13.57
CA LEU A 17 1.22 1.63 13.05
C LEU A 17 2.62 1.68 12.45
N THR A 18 3.61 1.04 13.07
CA THR A 18 4.96 0.92 12.52
C THR A 18 4.93 0.24 11.16
N VAL A 19 4.25 -0.90 11.04
CA VAL A 19 4.12 -1.63 9.77
C VAL A 19 3.38 -0.79 8.74
N PHE A 20 2.32 -0.09 9.14
CA PHE A 20 1.56 0.82 8.29
C PHE A 20 2.43 1.94 7.70
N VAL A 21 3.23 2.62 8.53
CA VAL A 21 4.14 3.68 8.06
C VAL A 21 5.18 3.12 7.08
N PHE A 22 5.74 1.93 7.36
CA PHE A 22 6.65 1.28 6.42
C PHE A 22 5.98 0.89 5.11
N THR A 23 4.73 0.42 5.13
CA THR A 23 3.98 0.16 3.89
C THR A 23 3.73 1.43 3.11
N LEU A 24 3.47 2.56 3.78
CA LEU A 24 3.31 3.86 3.15
C LEU A 24 4.60 4.30 2.45
N LEU A 25 5.76 4.17 3.11
CA LEU A 25 7.06 4.48 2.52
C LEU A 25 7.36 3.62 1.30
N ILE A 26 7.12 2.31 1.40
CA ILE A 26 7.34 1.37 0.29
C ILE A 26 6.41 1.67 -0.87
N ALA A 27 5.14 1.99 -0.61
CA ALA A 27 4.19 2.40 -1.63
C ALA A 27 4.63 3.71 -2.31
N THR A 28 5.17 4.68 -1.57
CA THR A 28 5.74 5.91 -2.15
C THR A 28 6.90 5.62 -3.08
N VAL A 29 7.79 4.69 -2.73
CA VAL A 29 8.85 4.22 -3.64
C VAL A 29 8.24 3.56 -4.88
N GLY A 30 7.23 2.71 -4.71
CA GLY A 30 6.48 2.11 -5.82
C GLY A 30 5.89 3.16 -6.76
N LEU A 31 5.24 4.19 -6.22
CA LEU A 31 4.65 5.31 -6.96
C LEU A 31 5.71 6.04 -7.80
N PHE A 32 6.89 6.29 -7.23
CA PHE A 32 8.01 6.88 -7.95
C PHE A 32 8.51 5.97 -9.09
N ILE A 33 8.64 4.66 -8.85
CA ILE A 33 9.04 3.71 -9.90
C ILE A 33 7.97 3.58 -10.99
N GLY A 34 6.69 3.74 -10.64
CA GLY A 34 5.55 3.70 -11.56
C GLY A 34 5.66 4.68 -12.73
N GLN A 35 6.39 5.79 -12.58
CA GLN A 35 6.61 6.75 -13.67
C GLN A 35 7.39 6.17 -14.86
N PHE A 36 8.21 5.14 -14.62
CA PHE A 36 9.02 4.49 -15.65
C PHE A 36 8.31 3.30 -16.30
N VAL A 37 7.11 2.95 -15.82
CA VAL A 37 6.36 1.81 -16.34
C VAL A 37 5.60 2.24 -17.60
N PRO A 38 5.83 1.60 -18.76
CA PRO A 38 5.12 1.93 -19.98
C PRO A 38 3.63 1.57 -19.86
N VAL A 39 2.77 2.35 -20.53
CA VAL A 39 1.30 2.20 -20.50
C VAL A 39 0.85 0.77 -20.84
N ALA A 40 1.52 0.09 -21.76
CA ALA A 40 1.19 -1.28 -22.13
C ALA A 40 1.31 -2.29 -20.97
N LEU A 41 2.20 -2.04 -20.00
CA LEU A 41 2.39 -2.90 -18.82
C LEU A 41 1.47 -2.53 -17.65
N MET A 42 0.77 -1.39 -17.71
CA MET A 42 -0.12 -0.95 -16.63
C MET A 42 -1.34 -1.87 -16.47
N LEU A 43 -2.00 -2.26 -17.57
CA LEU A 43 -3.15 -3.18 -17.49
C LEU A 43 -2.79 -4.54 -16.88
N PRO A 44 -1.70 -5.22 -17.30
CA PRO A 44 -1.21 -6.43 -16.63
C PRO A 44 -0.93 -6.22 -15.13
N LEU A 45 -0.32 -5.10 -14.75
CA LEU A 45 -0.04 -4.75 -13.35
C LEU A 45 -1.33 -4.56 -12.54
N SER A 46 -2.36 -3.89 -13.08
CA SER A 46 -3.66 -3.76 -12.44
C SER A 46 -4.36 -5.10 -12.26
N ILE A 47 -4.27 -6.00 -13.26
CA ILE A 47 -4.79 -7.36 -13.14
C ILE A 47 -4.05 -8.14 -12.05
N LEU A 48 -2.72 -8.00 -11.96
CA LEU A 48 -1.90 -8.60 -10.92
C LEU A 48 -2.30 -8.09 -9.54
N GLU A 49 -2.58 -6.80 -9.39
CA GLU A 49 -3.08 -6.22 -8.13
C GLU A 49 -4.41 -6.83 -7.70
N VAL A 50 -5.37 -6.96 -8.62
CA VAL A 50 -6.65 -7.66 -8.36
C VAL A 50 -6.39 -9.11 -7.94
N ALA A 51 -5.48 -9.81 -8.61
CA ALA A 51 -5.09 -11.16 -8.22
C ALA A 51 -4.50 -11.20 -6.80
N MET A 52 -3.66 -10.24 -6.42
CA MET A 52 -3.13 -10.13 -5.06
C MET A 52 -4.23 -9.86 -4.04
N ILE A 53 -5.24 -9.06 -4.35
CA ILE A 53 -6.40 -8.86 -3.46
C ILE A 53 -7.13 -10.18 -3.26
N ILE A 54 -7.41 -10.94 -4.32
CA ILE A 54 -8.03 -12.26 -4.24
C ILE A 54 -7.19 -13.21 -3.39
N LEU A 55 -5.86 -13.22 -3.59
CA LEU A 55 -4.92 -13.99 -2.78
C LEU A 55 -4.93 -13.54 -1.32
N ALA A 56 -4.99 -12.23 -1.04
CA ALA A 56 -5.09 -11.69 0.32
C ALA A 56 -6.38 -12.18 1.02
N PHE A 57 -7.52 -12.16 0.32
CA PHE A 57 -8.78 -12.70 0.83
C PHE A 57 -8.69 -14.19 1.16
N TRP A 58 -8.02 -14.97 0.30
CA TRP A 58 -7.80 -16.38 0.55
C TRP A 58 -6.85 -16.62 1.74
N MET A 59 -5.73 -15.90 1.80
CA MET A 59 -4.73 -15.99 2.87
C MET A 59 -5.28 -15.54 4.22
N ARG A 60 -6.22 -14.59 4.24
CA ARG A 60 -6.96 -14.19 5.44
C ARG A 60 -7.68 -15.36 6.10
N ARG A 61 -8.19 -16.33 5.33
CA ARG A 61 -8.83 -17.55 5.87
C ARG A 61 -7.84 -18.48 6.58
N ARG A 62 -6.53 -18.39 6.29
CA ARG A 62 -5.47 -19.23 6.89
C ARG A 62 -4.67 -18.52 8.00
N LYS A 63 -5.07 -17.33 8.45
CA LYS A 63 -4.40 -16.51 9.48
C LYS A 63 -2.90 -16.23 9.22
N ALA A 64 -2.43 -16.33 7.97
CA ALA A 64 -1.01 -16.23 7.64
C ALA A 64 -0.75 -15.21 6.52
N VAL A 65 -1.17 -13.97 6.72
CA VAL A 65 -0.68 -12.85 5.89
C VAL A 65 0.64 -12.39 6.48
N GLY A 66 1.75 -12.80 5.86
CA GLY A 66 3.10 -12.46 6.32
C GLY A 66 3.54 -11.06 5.89
N TYR A 67 4.55 -10.51 6.58
CA TYR A 67 5.11 -9.19 6.26
C TYR A 67 5.61 -9.06 4.82
N ALA A 68 6.20 -10.12 4.25
CA ALA A 68 6.63 -10.13 2.85
C ALA A 68 5.47 -9.87 1.89
N PHE A 69 4.30 -10.48 2.12
CA PHE A 69 3.12 -10.22 1.29
C PHE A 69 2.67 -8.77 1.41
N VAL A 70 2.59 -8.25 2.64
CA VAL A 70 2.12 -6.88 2.91
C VAL A 70 3.03 -5.85 2.23
N TYR A 71 4.35 -6.01 2.32
CA TYR A 71 5.30 -5.09 1.71
C TYR A 71 5.33 -5.18 0.18
N THR A 72 5.28 -6.39 -0.39
CA THR A 72 5.16 -6.56 -1.85
C THR A 72 3.86 -5.97 -2.39
N PHE A 73 2.75 -6.21 -1.67
CA PHE A 73 1.46 -5.64 -2.01
C PHE A 73 1.51 -4.10 -2.01
N ALA A 74 2.05 -3.50 -0.96
CA ALA A 74 2.19 -2.05 -0.86
C ALA A 74 3.05 -1.47 -2.00
N PHE A 75 4.16 -2.14 -2.34
CA PHE A 75 5.03 -1.71 -3.44
C PHE A 75 4.32 -1.70 -4.79
N VAL A 76 3.67 -2.82 -5.14
CA VAL A 76 2.96 -2.95 -6.42
C VAL A 76 1.76 -2.00 -6.48
N SER A 77 1.02 -1.84 -5.37
CA SER A 77 -0.09 -0.89 -5.29
C SER A 77 0.39 0.55 -5.47
N GLY A 78 1.59 0.88 -4.96
CA GLY A 78 2.25 2.15 -5.25
C GLY A 78 2.49 2.35 -6.75
N ILE A 79 3.03 1.35 -7.45
CA ILE A 79 3.27 1.40 -8.90
C ILE A 79 1.97 1.64 -9.66
N THR A 80 0.91 0.89 -9.34
CA THR A 80 -0.39 0.97 -10.03
C THR A 80 -1.20 2.22 -9.70
N LEU A 81 -0.83 2.93 -8.63
CA LEU A 81 -1.43 4.22 -8.28
C LEU A 81 -0.91 5.36 -9.19
N PHE A 82 0.28 5.24 -9.78
CA PHE A 82 0.90 6.30 -10.58
C PHE A 82 0.03 6.78 -11.77
N PRO A 83 -0.56 5.90 -12.61
CA PRO A 83 -1.46 6.32 -13.68
C PRO A 83 -2.59 7.23 -13.20
N ILE A 84 -3.19 6.89 -12.05
CA ILE A 84 -4.32 7.64 -11.49
C ILE A 84 -3.85 9.03 -11.05
N VAL A 85 -2.75 9.08 -10.28
CA VAL A 85 -2.16 10.35 -9.81
C VAL A 85 -1.75 11.22 -11.00
N SER A 86 -1.08 10.65 -12.00
CA SER A 86 -0.62 11.38 -13.19
C SER A 86 -1.79 11.90 -14.04
N HIS A 87 -2.87 11.12 -14.17
CA HIS A 87 -4.08 11.53 -14.87
C HIS A 87 -4.70 12.78 -14.22
N TYR A 88 -4.97 12.74 -12.91
CA TYR A 88 -5.57 13.87 -12.21
C TYR A 88 -4.64 15.10 -12.15
N ALA A 89 -3.34 14.88 -11.97
CA ALA A 89 -2.35 15.95 -12.04
C ALA A 89 -2.31 16.62 -13.43
N SER A 90 -2.51 15.85 -14.51
CA SER A 90 -2.47 16.38 -15.88
C SER A 90 -3.72 17.20 -16.25
N ILE A 91 -4.90 16.83 -15.76
CA ILE A 91 -6.16 17.48 -16.12
C ILE A 91 -6.51 18.67 -15.21
N ALA A 92 -6.08 18.64 -13.94
CA ALA A 92 -6.44 19.64 -12.94
C ALA A 92 -5.24 20.36 -12.31
N GLY A 93 -4.01 20.01 -12.72
CA GLY A 93 -2.77 20.57 -12.17
C GLY A 93 -2.23 19.78 -10.97
N ALA A 94 -0.93 19.84 -10.73
CA ALA A 94 -0.26 19.02 -9.70
C ALA A 94 -0.69 19.33 -8.25
N TYR A 95 -1.24 20.52 -7.99
CA TYR A 95 -1.64 20.94 -6.64
C TYR A 95 -2.77 20.07 -6.07
N VAL A 96 -3.65 19.52 -6.91
CA VAL A 96 -4.75 18.64 -6.47
C VAL A 96 -4.25 17.36 -5.80
N VAL A 97 -3.06 16.88 -6.19
CA VAL A 97 -2.43 15.71 -5.58
C VAL A 97 -1.99 16.03 -4.15
N LEU A 98 -1.44 17.22 -3.93
CA LEU A 98 -1.04 17.67 -2.59
C LEU A 98 -2.26 17.90 -1.69
N GLU A 99 -3.34 18.48 -2.22
CA GLU A 99 -4.60 18.65 -1.49
C GLU A 99 -5.23 17.30 -1.10
N ALA A 100 -5.27 16.34 -2.03
CA ALA A 100 -5.78 15.01 -1.77
C ALA A 100 -4.92 14.26 -0.73
N PHE A 101 -3.60 14.32 -0.85
CA PHE A 101 -2.69 13.68 0.11
C PHE A 101 -2.77 14.33 1.49
N GLY A 102 -2.77 15.67 1.55
CA GLY A 102 -2.86 16.43 2.80
C GLY A 102 -4.18 16.20 3.53
N SER A 103 -5.31 16.20 2.82
CA SER A 103 -6.61 15.88 3.43
C SER A 103 -6.68 14.44 3.94
N THR A 104 -6.15 13.47 3.19
CA THR A 104 -6.08 12.05 3.61
C THR A 104 -5.20 11.84 4.86
N PHE A 105 -4.16 12.65 5.05
CA PHE A 105 -3.29 12.55 6.22
C PHE A 105 -3.92 13.12 7.50
N VAL A 106 -4.77 14.14 7.37
CA VAL A 106 -5.41 14.81 8.52
C VAL A 106 -6.66 14.07 9.02
N ILE A 107 -7.41 13.45 8.11
CA ILE A 107 -8.65 12.70 8.40
C ILE A 107 -8.32 11.29 8.87
#